data_AF-A0A1S1EHN4-F1
#
_entry.id   AF-A0A1S1EHN4-F1
#
_cell.length_a   1.000
_cell.length_b   1.000
_cell.length_c   1.000
_cell.angle_alpha   90.00
_cell.angle_beta   90.00
_cell.angle_gamma   90.00
#
_symmetry.space_group_name_H-M   'P 1'
#
loop_
_entity.id
_entity.type
_entity.pdbx_description
1 polymer ?
#
loop_
_entity_poly.entity_id
_entity_poly.type
_entity_poly.pdbx_seq_one_letter_code
_entity_poly.pdbx_strand_id
1 'polypeptide(L)'
;MSRTTTLAAITATAMISTAFATPAAFADAPTIESGNAHWNIKESFLRYVQSPFVASTITTTEGAEKVLRDGKLADFALPVNAADSALDANGNGTIDLDGAISIVGHHGAMDIKMSDFKIVVNGTKGVLQADYVRKGAMPGSEPTTATGDDKPIAEFEVTDALKPGKDNKLSATFTPTKLTEFGVDIFGSSYEVGKPLDDSKVAVDLTFKAPKEEMKPADPKPTDPKPTDEDGSSTGAIVGIVMAVIAVLGGLGFAATQPSVQKLINQFMGK
;
A
#
# COMPACT_ATOMS: atom_id res chain seq x y z
N MET A 1 43.01 -60.22 41.49
CA MET A 1 41.66 -59.95 40.93
C MET A 1 41.20 -58.64 41.55
N SER A 2 41.48 -57.48 40.94
CA SER A 2 40.86 -56.87 39.75
C SER A 2 39.84 -55.79 40.16
N ARG A 3 40.29 -54.52 40.00
CA ARG A 3 39.56 -53.26 39.67
C ARG A 3 38.62 -52.72 40.77
N THR A 4 38.38 -51.42 40.99
CA THR A 4 38.11 -50.29 40.06
C THR A 4 38.05 -49.02 40.96
N THR A 5 38.88 -47.98 40.75
CA THR A 5 38.61 -46.71 40.02
C THR A 5 38.01 -45.55 40.85
N THR A 6 38.76 -44.45 40.82
CA THR A 6 38.60 -43.07 41.30
C THR A 6 37.34 -42.36 40.77
N LEU A 7 36.77 -41.43 41.55
CA LEU A 7 35.97 -40.31 41.00
C LEU A 7 36.32 -39.01 41.74
N ALA A 8 36.88 -38.05 41.01
CA ALA A 8 37.08 -36.66 41.45
C ALA A 8 35.93 -35.81 40.91
N ALA A 9 35.35 -34.96 41.76
CA ALA A 9 34.29 -34.04 41.39
C ALA A 9 34.88 -32.80 40.69
N ILE A 10 34.40 -32.49 39.48
CA ILE A 10 34.65 -31.22 38.79
C ILE A 10 33.31 -30.51 38.68
N THR A 11 33.16 -29.42 39.44
CA THR A 11 32.02 -28.51 39.37
C THR A 11 32.27 -27.52 38.23
N ALA A 12 31.56 -27.67 37.12
CA ALA A 12 31.61 -26.71 36.01
C ALA A 12 30.48 -25.68 36.17
N THR A 13 30.84 -24.43 36.43
CA THR A 13 29.91 -23.28 36.45
C THR A 13 29.64 -22.85 35.01
N ALA A 14 28.46 -23.15 34.49
CA ALA A 14 28.01 -22.66 33.18
C ALA A 14 27.45 -21.23 33.31
N MET A 15 28.14 -20.24 32.72
CA MET A 15 27.61 -18.89 32.55
C MET A 15 26.60 -18.90 31.40
N ILE A 16 25.32 -18.78 31.70
CA ILE A 16 24.27 -18.60 30.69
C ILE A 16 24.26 -17.13 30.29
N SER A 17 24.88 -16.80 29.17
CA SER A 17 24.68 -15.50 28.52
C SER A 17 23.31 -15.51 27.86
N THR A 18 22.29 -14.98 28.54
CA THR A 18 21.01 -14.61 27.92
C THR A 18 21.27 -13.45 26.96
N ALA A 19 21.49 -13.77 25.68
CA ALA A 19 21.42 -12.79 24.61
C ALA A 19 19.98 -12.25 24.58
N PHE A 20 19.80 -11.00 25.02
CA PHE A 20 18.56 -10.28 24.81
C PHE A 20 18.36 -10.17 23.29
N ALA A 21 17.37 -10.89 22.76
CA ALA A 21 16.87 -10.63 21.43
C ALA A 21 16.29 -9.21 21.45
N THR A 22 17.01 -8.28 20.82
CA THR A 22 16.46 -6.97 20.49
C THR A 22 15.17 -7.21 19.70
N PRO A 23 14.03 -6.59 20.07
CA PRO A 23 12.84 -6.64 19.24
C PRO A 23 13.24 -6.20 17.84
N ALA A 24 13.02 -7.04 16.83
CA ALA A 24 13.08 -6.58 15.45
C ALA A 24 12.05 -5.45 15.36
N ALA A 25 12.51 -4.23 15.06
CA ALA A 25 11.61 -3.13 14.77
C ALA A 25 10.71 -3.59 13.63
N PHE A 26 9.42 -3.80 13.91
CA PHE A 26 8.45 -3.97 12.85
C PHE A 26 8.46 -2.66 12.07
N ALA A 27 8.83 -2.71 10.80
CA ALA A 27 8.74 -1.54 9.94
C ALA A 27 7.27 -1.10 9.92
N ASP A 28 7.01 0.14 10.34
CA ASP A 28 5.67 0.70 10.28
C ASP A 28 5.15 0.70 8.85
N ALA A 29 3.85 0.44 8.71
CA ALA A 29 3.17 0.53 7.43
C ALA A 29 3.30 1.96 6.85
N PRO A 30 3.70 2.11 5.58
CA PRO A 30 3.86 3.43 4.99
C PRO A 30 2.50 4.12 4.87
N THR A 31 2.44 5.41 5.24
CA THR A 31 1.22 6.21 5.10
C THR A 31 1.32 7.08 3.86
N ILE A 32 0.40 6.89 2.91
CA ILE A 32 0.30 7.74 1.73
C ILE A 32 -0.20 9.13 2.16
N GLU A 33 0.42 10.18 1.63
CA GLU A 33 0.03 11.57 1.88
C GLU A 33 -0.74 12.15 0.68
N SER A 34 -0.26 11.89 -0.53
CA SER A 34 -0.86 12.35 -1.77
C SER A 34 -0.25 11.62 -2.97
N GLY A 35 -0.83 11.80 -4.16
CA GLY A 35 -0.27 11.25 -5.38
C GLY A 35 -1.24 11.30 -6.55
N ASN A 36 -0.80 10.74 -7.66
CA ASN A 36 -1.66 10.44 -8.81
C ASN A 36 -1.35 9.04 -9.34
N ALA A 37 -2.38 8.36 -9.83
CA ALA A 37 -2.22 7.26 -10.75
C ALA A 37 -2.38 7.75 -12.19
N HIS A 38 -1.69 7.09 -13.10
CA HIS A 38 -1.74 7.37 -14.53
C HIS A 38 -2.14 6.11 -15.28
N TRP A 39 -3.19 6.19 -16.09
CA TRP A 39 -3.65 5.06 -16.90
C TRP A 39 -3.99 5.50 -18.33
N ASN A 40 -3.29 4.92 -19.29
CA ASN A 40 -3.49 5.28 -20.69
C ASN A 40 -4.44 4.34 -21.43
N ILE A 41 -5.00 3.33 -20.74
CA ILE A 41 -5.78 2.24 -21.31
C ILE A 41 -4.94 1.42 -22.30
N LYS A 42 -4.73 1.99 -23.49
CA LYS A 42 -3.91 1.51 -24.59
C LYS A 42 -3.69 2.68 -25.53
N GLU A 43 -2.45 2.97 -25.94
CA GLU A 43 -2.17 4.13 -26.81
C GLU A 43 -2.95 4.06 -28.12
N SER A 44 -2.98 2.90 -28.77
CA SER A 44 -3.78 2.70 -29.99
C SER A 44 -5.29 2.91 -29.81
N PHE A 45 -5.85 2.59 -28.64
CA PHE A 45 -7.24 2.90 -28.32
C PHE A 45 -7.44 4.40 -28.21
N LEU A 46 -6.56 5.10 -27.49
CA LEU A 46 -6.60 6.57 -27.37
C LEU A 46 -6.50 7.25 -28.75
N ARG A 47 -5.67 6.75 -29.66
CA ARG A 47 -5.61 7.25 -31.05
C ARG A 47 -6.91 7.00 -31.81
N TYR A 48 -7.49 5.82 -31.64
CA TYR A 48 -8.76 5.46 -32.27
C TYR A 48 -9.89 6.39 -31.81
N VAL A 49 -10.11 6.55 -30.50
CA VAL A 49 -11.21 7.39 -29.99
C VAL A 49 -11.03 8.87 -30.35
N GLN A 50 -9.79 9.33 -30.54
CA GLN A 50 -9.50 10.70 -31.01
C GLN A 50 -9.60 10.87 -32.53
N SER A 51 -9.82 9.80 -33.30
CA SER A 51 -9.90 9.90 -34.75
C SER A 51 -11.21 10.59 -35.17
N PRO A 52 -11.20 11.49 -36.19
CA PRO A 52 -12.38 12.27 -36.57
C PRO A 52 -13.63 11.44 -36.87
N PHE A 53 -13.47 10.26 -37.45
CA PHE A 53 -14.59 9.38 -37.80
C PHE A 53 -15.27 8.73 -36.58
N VAL A 54 -14.61 8.65 -35.44
CA VAL A 54 -15.22 8.18 -34.18
C VAL A 54 -16.05 9.31 -33.55
N ALA A 55 -15.73 10.57 -33.85
CA ALA A 55 -16.46 11.73 -33.33
C ALA A 55 -16.63 11.69 -31.80
N SER A 56 -15.56 11.30 -31.07
CA SER A 56 -15.69 11.09 -29.62
C SER A 56 -15.75 12.40 -28.84
N THR A 57 -16.60 12.41 -27.82
CA THR A 57 -16.50 13.30 -26.67
C THR A 57 -15.86 12.51 -25.54
N ILE A 58 -14.71 13.00 -25.06
CA ILE A 58 -14.02 12.44 -23.89
C ILE A 58 -14.14 13.48 -22.78
N THR A 59 -14.56 13.09 -21.58
CA THR A 59 -14.63 13.98 -20.41
C THR A 59 -14.05 13.31 -19.19
N THR A 60 -13.49 14.11 -18.31
CA THR A 60 -13.03 13.68 -16.99
C THR A 60 -13.69 14.55 -15.93
N THR A 61 -14.05 13.96 -14.79
CA THR A 61 -14.67 14.66 -13.66
C THR A 61 -14.06 14.17 -12.34
N GLU A 62 -14.49 14.74 -11.21
CA GLU A 62 -14.07 14.29 -9.87
C GLU A 62 -12.54 14.35 -9.66
N GLY A 63 -11.88 15.34 -10.25
CA GLY A 63 -10.44 15.54 -10.14
C GLY A 63 -9.61 14.79 -11.18
N ALA A 64 -10.19 13.87 -11.94
CA ALA A 64 -9.49 13.24 -13.06
C ALA A 64 -9.11 14.28 -14.13
N GLU A 65 -7.89 14.16 -14.67
CA GLU A 65 -7.37 15.04 -15.70
C GLU A 65 -6.95 14.28 -16.96
N LYS A 66 -7.10 14.93 -18.10
CA LYS A 66 -6.54 14.47 -19.37
C LYS A 66 -5.09 14.91 -19.46
N VAL A 67 -4.17 13.96 -19.58
CA VAL A 67 -2.76 14.27 -19.85
C VAL A 67 -2.56 14.32 -21.37
N LEU A 68 -2.10 15.47 -21.85
CA LEU A 68 -1.85 15.70 -23.26
C LEU A 68 -0.35 15.60 -23.57
N ARG A 69 -0.01 14.97 -24.70
CA ARG A 69 1.32 15.00 -25.32
C ARG A 69 1.16 15.43 -26.76
N ASP A 70 1.89 16.46 -27.18
CA ASP A 70 1.78 17.06 -28.51
C ASP A 70 0.33 17.41 -28.91
N GLY A 71 -0.43 17.92 -27.94
CA GLY A 71 -1.84 18.30 -28.12
C GLY A 71 -2.83 17.14 -28.23
N LYS A 72 -2.40 15.89 -28.03
CA LYS A 72 -3.25 14.69 -28.07
C LYS A 72 -3.34 14.05 -26.70
N LEU A 73 -4.51 13.49 -26.38
CA LEU A 73 -4.71 12.68 -25.19
C LEU A 73 -3.77 11.47 -25.23
N ALA A 74 -2.95 11.35 -24.20
CA ALA A 74 -1.96 10.29 -24.06
C ALA A 74 -2.13 9.49 -22.75
N ASP A 75 -2.88 10.04 -21.79
CA ASP A 75 -3.09 9.44 -20.47
C ASP A 75 -4.29 10.07 -19.75
N PHE A 76 -4.75 9.39 -18.70
CA PHE A 76 -5.57 9.99 -17.66
C PHE A 76 -4.78 10.04 -16.36
N ALA A 77 -4.80 11.17 -15.67
CA ALA A 77 -4.30 11.30 -14.30
C ALA A 77 -5.49 11.21 -13.33
N LEU A 78 -5.40 10.32 -12.35
CA LEU A 78 -6.41 10.05 -11.33
C LEU A 78 -5.80 10.39 -9.97
N PRO A 79 -6.31 11.39 -9.24
CA PRO A 79 -5.79 11.74 -7.91
C PRO A 79 -5.91 10.59 -6.93
N VAL A 80 -4.92 10.43 -6.05
CA VAL A 80 -4.98 9.43 -4.98
C VAL A 80 -5.84 9.95 -3.82
N ASN A 81 -6.85 9.18 -3.45
CA ASN A 81 -7.58 9.36 -2.20
C ASN A 81 -6.78 8.72 -1.06
N ALA A 82 -5.90 9.51 -0.46
CA ALA A 82 -5.01 9.06 0.61
C ALA A 82 -5.75 8.68 1.92
N ALA A 83 -7.00 9.13 2.11
CA ALA A 83 -7.77 8.83 3.31
C ALA A 83 -8.31 7.39 3.30
N ASP A 84 -8.69 6.90 2.12
CA ASP A 84 -9.24 5.55 1.93
C ASP A 84 -8.16 4.54 1.49
N SER A 85 -7.00 5.02 1.02
CA SER A 85 -5.86 4.19 0.65
C SER A 85 -5.12 3.60 1.87
N ALA A 86 -4.68 2.34 1.77
CA ALA A 86 -3.86 1.68 2.77
C ALA A 86 -2.88 0.67 2.15
N LEU A 87 -1.62 0.73 2.57
CA LEU A 87 -0.58 -0.25 2.24
C LEU A 87 0.01 -0.86 3.50
N ASP A 88 0.38 -2.15 3.43
CA ASP A 88 1.14 -2.84 4.48
C ASP A 88 2.64 -2.51 4.39
N ALA A 89 3.42 -2.99 5.37
CA ALA A 89 4.87 -2.80 5.40
C ALA A 89 5.62 -3.41 4.20
N ASN A 90 4.96 -4.27 3.41
CA ASN A 90 5.48 -4.90 2.20
C ASN A 90 5.05 -4.17 0.91
N GLY A 91 4.23 -3.12 1.01
CA GLY A 91 3.71 -2.38 -0.14
C GLY A 91 2.50 -3.05 -0.81
N ASN A 92 1.83 -3.98 -0.13
CA ASN A 92 0.56 -4.58 -0.58
C ASN A 92 -0.61 -3.80 -0.01
N GLY A 93 -1.73 -3.77 -0.71
CA GLY A 93 -2.96 -3.13 -0.23
C GLY A 93 -3.73 -2.48 -1.36
N THR A 94 -4.50 -1.46 -1.02
CA THR A 94 -5.37 -0.74 -1.95
C THR A 94 -5.01 0.73 -1.96
N ILE A 95 -4.92 1.30 -3.15
CA ILE A 95 -4.81 2.74 -3.39
C ILE A 95 -6.11 3.15 -4.07
N ASP A 96 -6.98 3.79 -3.32
CA ASP A 96 -8.22 4.38 -3.82
C ASP A 96 -7.90 5.66 -4.59
N LEU A 97 -8.59 5.86 -5.70
CA LEU A 97 -8.36 6.95 -6.62
C LEU A 97 -9.67 7.71 -6.85
N ASP A 98 -9.59 9.03 -6.75
CA ASP A 98 -10.68 9.89 -7.18
C ASP A 98 -10.70 9.99 -8.70
N GLY A 99 -11.87 10.31 -9.24
CA GLY A 99 -12.02 10.66 -10.64
C GLY A 99 -12.96 9.74 -11.42
N ALA A 100 -13.52 10.31 -12.48
CA ALA A 100 -14.31 9.56 -13.45
C ALA A 100 -13.92 9.91 -14.88
N ILE A 101 -14.03 8.93 -15.77
CA ILE A 101 -13.71 9.01 -17.19
C ILE A 101 -14.97 8.65 -17.99
N SER A 102 -15.36 9.49 -18.94
CA SER A 102 -16.39 9.16 -19.93
C SER A 102 -15.86 9.31 -21.35
N ILE A 103 -16.14 8.31 -22.18
CA ILE A 103 -15.81 8.28 -23.61
C ILE A 103 -17.09 7.93 -24.36
N VAL A 104 -17.63 8.90 -25.10
CA VAL A 104 -18.79 8.72 -25.97
C VAL A 104 -18.36 8.91 -27.40
N GLY A 105 -18.42 7.87 -28.23
CA GLY A 105 -18.06 7.88 -29.64
C GLY A 105 -19.14 7.28 -30.53
N HIS A 106 -18.93 7.36 -31.84
CA HIS A 106 -19.82 6.86 -32.89
C HIS A 106 -21.26 7.34 -32.72
N HIS A 107 -21.45 8.62 -32.43
CA HIS A 107 -22.78 9.22 -32.20
C HIS A 107 -23.59 8.52 -31.09
N GLY A 108 -22.92 7.99 -30.07
CA GLY A 108 -23.53 7.28 -28.93
C GLY A 108 -23.57 5.76 -29.07
N ALA A 109 -23.10 5.20 -30.19
CA ALA A 109 -22.96 3.75 -30.34
C ALA A 109 -21.80 3.16 -29.51
N MET A 110 -20.94 4.01 -28.95
CA MET A 110 -19.97 3.66 -27.91
C MET A 110 -20.12 4.68 -26.77
N ASP A 111 -20.55 4.23 -25.59
CA ASP A 111 -20.65 5.07 -24.38
C ASP A 111 -20.03 4.28 -23.21
N ILE A 112 -18.82 4.68 -22.82
CA ILE A 112 -18.06 4.09 -21.73
C ILE A 112 -17.98 5.11 -20.61
N LYS A 113 -18.34 4.70 -19.40
CA LYS A 113 -18.18 5.47 -18.17
C LYS A 113 -17.47 4.60 -17.15
N MET A 114 -16.46 5.15 -16.50
CA MET A 114 -15.70 4.49 -15.45
C MET A 114 -15.46 5.47 -14.30
N SER A 115 -15.53 4.98 -13.07
CA SER A 115 -15.38 5.74 -11.82
C SER A 115 -14.89 4.81 -10.71
N ASP A 116 -14.69 5.35 -9.51
CA ASP A 116 -14.29 4.59 -8.31
C ASP A 116 -13.11 3.67 -8.59
N PHE A 117 -12.01 4.27 -9.07
CA PHE A 117 -10.85 3.50 -9.49
C PHE A 117 -10.03 3.06 -8.26
N LYS A 118 -9.57 1.81 -8.27
CA LYS A 118 -8.72 1.28 -7.20
C LYS A 118 -7.53 0.54 -7.78
N ILE A 119 -6.33 0.81 -7.25
CA ILE A 119 -5.15 -0.02 -7.53
C ILE A 119 -4.95 -0.97 -6.37
N VAL A 120 -5.12 -2.27 -6.63
CA VAL A 120 -4.93 -3.34 -5.64
C VAL A 120 -3.62 -4.07 -5.93
N VAL A 121 -2.74 -4.14 -4.93
CA VAL A 121 -1.43 -4.81 -5.02
C VAL A 121 -1.35 -5.94 -4.03
N ASN A 122 -0.97 -7.13 -4.51
CA ASN A 122 -0.69 -8.30 -3.70
C ASN A 122 0.56 -9.03 -4.24
N GLY A 123 1.69 -8.82 -3.55
CA GLY A 123 3.00 -9.30 -3.97
C GLY A 123 3.37 -8.73 -5.33
N THR A 124 3.57 -9.61 -6.30
CA THR A 124 3.93 -9.23 -7.67
C THR A 124 2.73 -9.00 -8.58
N LYS A 125 1.49 -9.13 -8.07
CA LYS A 125 0.27 -8.93 -8.85
C LYS A 125 -0.37 -7.59 -8.51
N GLY A 126 -0.56 -6.76 -9.53
CA GLY A 126 -1.33 -5.53 -9.47
C GLY A 126 -2.60 -5.63 -10.31
N VAL A 127 -3.66 -4.98 -9.84
CA VAL A 127 -4.96 -4.92 -10.52
C VAL A 127 -5.49 -3.49 -10.45
N LEU A 128 -5.89 -2.94 -11.59
CA LEU A 128 -6.71 -1.73 -11.66
C LEU A 128 -8.18 -2.17 -11.68
N GLN A 129 -8.92 -1.79 -10.65
CA GLN A 129 -10.36 -1.96 -10.55
C GLN A 129 -11.08 -0.65 -10.86
N ALA A 130 -12.34 -0.76 -11.29
CA ALA A 130 -13.24 0.37 -11.45
C ALA A 130 -14.69 -0.08 -11.43
N ASP A 131 -15.56 0.85 -11.07
CA ASP A 131 -16.95 0.83 -11.50
C ASP A 131 -17.02 1.17 -12.98
N TYR A 132 -17.94 0.53 -13.70
CA TYR A 132 -18.18 0.88 -15.09
C TYR A 132 -19.63 0.73 -15.53
N VAL A 133 -19.99 1.56 -16.50
CA VAL A 133 -21.18 1.42 -17.33
C VAL A 133 -20.76 1.52 -18.78
N ARG A 134 -20.98 0.46 -19.54
CA ARG A 134 -20.79 0.45 -21.00
C ARG A 134 -22.12 0.28 -21.69
N LYS A 135 -22.44 1.18 -22.61
CA LYS A 135 -23.61 1.12 -23.48
C LYS A 135 -23.17 1.22 -24.93
N GLY A 136 -23.99 0.67 -25.82
CA GLY A 136 -23.81 0.80 -27.26
C GLY A 136 -23.85 -0.52 -28.00
N ALA A 137 -23.55 -0.47 -29.30
CA ALA A 137 -23.69 -1.59 -30.21
C ALA A 137 -22.58 -1.56 -31.27
N MET A 138 -22.18 -2.74 -31.74
CA MET A 138 -21.48 -2.86 -33.01
C MET A 138 -22.47 -2.58 -34.17
N PRO A 139 -21.98 -2.13 -35.34
CA PRO A 139 -22.81 -1.97 -36.51
C PRO A 139 -23.62 -3.24 -36.82
N GLY A 140 -24.93 -3.11 -36.96
CA GLY A 140 -25.84 -4.22 -37.25
C GLY A 140 -26.20 -5.11 -36.05
N SER A 141 -25.83 -4.73 -34.83
CA SER A 141 -26.22 -5.42 -33.59
C SER A 141 -27.17 -4.56 -32.75
N GLU A 142 -27.95 -5.21 -31.89
CA GLU A 142 -28.75 -4.50 -30.88
C GLU A 142 -27.85 -3.86 -29.80
N PRO A 143 -28.20 -2.67 -29.29
CA PRO A 143 -27.47 -2.05 -28.19
C PRO A 143 -27.51 -2.91 -26.93
N THR A 144 -26.33 -3.12 -26.35
CA THR A 144 -26.15 -3.82 -25.08
C THR A 144 -25.75 -2.84 -23.98
N THR A 145 -26.11 -3.16 -22.74
CA THR A 145 -25.58 -2.50 -21.56
C THR A 145 -24.82 -3.53 -20.71
N ALA A 146 -23.60 -3.19 -20.31
CA ALA A 146 -22.82 -3.91 -19.34
C ALA A 146 -22.48 -2.97 -18.18
N THR A 147 -22.54 -3.47 -16.96
CA THR A 147 -22.22 -2.70 -15.76
C THR A 147 -21.40 -3.56 -14.80
N GLY A 148 -20.49 -2.92 -14.08
CA GLY A 148 -19.74 -3.57 -13.02
C GLY A 148 -19.49 -2.59 -11.89
N ASP A 149 -19.40 -3.17 -10.69
CA ASP A 149 -19.03 -2.51 -9.45
C ASP A 149 -17.74 -3.19 -8.96
N ASP A 150 -16.69 -2.39 -8.74
CA ASP A 150 -15.35 -2.81 -8.32
C ASP A 150 -14.78 -3.97 -9.13
N LYS A 151 -14.93 -3.90 -10.46
CA LYS A 151 -14.48 -4.99 -11.33
C LYS A 151 -13.00 -4.84 -11.67
N PRO A 152 -12.23 -5.93 -11.66
CA PRO A 152 -10.84 -5.89 -12.10
C PRO A 152 -10.84 -5.64 -13.60
N ILE A 153 -10.35 -4.49 -14.06
CA ILE A 153 -10.37 -4.09 -15.47
C ILE A 153 -9.08 -4.51 -16.17
N ALA A 154 -7.95 -4.23 -15.51
CA ALA A 154 -6.62 -4.53 -16.03
C ALA A 154 -5.73 -5.14 -14.94
N GLU A 155 -4.91 -6.10 -15.32
CA GLU A 155 -3.87 -6.69 -14.48
C GLU A 155 -2.49 -6.22 -14.96
N PHE A 156 -1.56 -6.12 -14.03
CA PHE A 156 -0.17 -5.77 -14.32
C PHE A 156 0.77 -6.42 -13.31
N GLU A 157 2.04 -6.51 -13.70
CA GLU A 157 3.09 -7.08 -12.85
C GLU A 157 3.75 -5.96 -12.03
N VAL A 158 3.85 -6.18 -10.72
CA VAL A 158 4.53 -5.30 -9.78
C VAL A 158 5.92 -5.86 -9.52
N THR A 159 6.94 -5.16 -10.00
CA THR A 159 8.34 -5.57 -9.86
C THR A 159 8.96 -5.10 -8.55
N ASP A 160 8.51 -3.94 -8.08
CA ASP A 160 9.06 -3.26 -6.91
C ASP A 160 7.94 -2.96 -5.92
N ALA A 161 8.21 -3.20 -4.64
CA ALA A 161 7.26 -2.92 -3.58
C ALA A 161 6.91 -1.42 -3.52
N LEU A 162 5.63 -1.10 -3.33
CA LEU A 162 5.18 0.29 -3.23
C LEU A 162 5.53 0.86 -1.85
N LYS A 163 6.77 1.34 -1.71
CA LYS A 163 7.31 1.87 -0.45
C LYS A 163 7.91 3.26 -0.64
N PRO A 164 8.04 4.06 0.43
CA PRO A 164 8.72 5.34 0.37
C PRO A 164 10.15 5.17 -0.15
N GLY A 165 10.45 5.86 -1.24
CA GLY A 165 11.80 5.99 -1.77
C GLY A 165 12.49 7.25 -1.24
N LYS A 166 13.38 7.81 -2.06
CA LYS A 166 14.06 9.07 -1.76
C LYS A 166 13.03 10.20 -1.57
N ASP A 167 13.26 11.07 -0.59
CA ASP A 167 12.40 12.22 -0.27
C ASP A 167 10.94 11.83 0.04
N ASN A 168 10.72 10.62 0.55
CA ASN A 168 9.41 10.00 0.79
C ASN A 168 8.53 9.91 -0.47
N LYS A 169 9.14 9.76 -1.64
CA LYS A 169 8.44 9.66 -2.92
C LYS A 169 8.67 8.31 -3.60
N LEU A 170 7.69 7.89 -4.38
CA LEU A 170 7.75 6.72 -5.24
C LEU A 170 7.15 7.08 -6.60
N SER A 171 7.84 6.68 -7.66
CA SER A 171 7.29 6.64 -9.01
C SER A 171 7.47 5.22 -9.54
N ALA A 172 6.37 4.59 -9.93
CA ALA A 172 6.37 3.23 -10.49
C ALA A 172 5.53 3.19 -11.77
N THR A 173 5.97 2.41 -12.75
CA THR A 173 5.26 2.21 -14.02
C THR A 173 5.21 0.73 -14.34
N PHE A 174 4.01 0.25 -14.65
CA PHE A 174 3.71 -1.14 -14.94
C PHE A 174 3.26 -1.26 -16.39
N THR A 175 4.05 -1.99 -17.19
CA THR A 175 3.79 -2.19 -18.62
C THR A 175 4.40 -3.51 -19.09
N PRO A 176 3.75 -4.24 -20.02
CA PRO A 176 2.39 -4.03 -20.49
C PRO A 176 1.36 -4.46 -19.45
N THR A 177 0.16 -3.87 -19.51
CA THR A 177 -1.01 -4.37 -18.77
C THR A 177 -1.74 -5.45 -19.58
N LYS A 178 -2.62 -6.21 -18.93
CA LYS A 178 -3.46 -7.25 -19.54
C LYS A 178 -4.92 -6.96 -19.18
N LEU A 179 -5.84 -6.97 -20.15
CA LEU A 179 -7.27 -6.83 -19.82
C LEU A 179 -7.81 -8.14 -19.22
N THR A 180 -8.72 -8.00 -18.28
CA THR A 180 -9.56 -9.11 -17.78
C THR A 180 -10.78 -9.29 -18.68
N GLU A 181 -11.67 -10.22 -18.32
CA GLU A 181 -13.00 -10.31 -18.95
C GLU A 181 -13.80 -9.01 -18.86
N PHE A 182 -13.77 -8.31 -17.72
CA PHE A 182 -14.47 -7.03 -17.53
C PHE A 182 -13.85 -5.92 -18.37
N GLY A 183 -12.52 -5.92 -18.51
CA GLY A 183 -11.82 -5.00 -19.42
C GLY A 183 -12.24 -5.24 -20.88
N VAL A 184 -12.34 -6.49 -21.32
CA VAL A 184 -12.83 -6.84 -22.67
C VAL A 184 -14.30 -6.45 -22.85
N ASP A 185 -15.15 -6.59 -21.84
CA ASP A 185 -16.56 -6.15 -21.90
C ASP A 185 -16.69 -4.64 -22.16
N ILE A 186 -15.81 -3.84 -21.56
CA ILE A 186 -15.75 -2.38 -21.73
C ILE A 186 -15.21 -2.01 -23.11
N PHE A 187 -14.03 -2.52 -23.48
CA PHE A 187 -13.27 -2.05 -24.63
C PHE A 187 -13.53 -2.82 -25.93
N GLY A 188 -14.28 -3.92 -25.85
CA GLY A 188 -14.76 -4.71 -26.97
C GLY A 188 -13.93 -5.96 -27.27
N SER A 189 -14.55 -6.88 -28.00
CA SER A 189 -14.03 -8.21 -28.33
C SER A 189 -12.83 -8.24 -29.28
N SER A 190 -12.34 -7.06 -29.71
CA SER A 190 -11.07 -6.95 -30.43
C SER A 190 -9.86 -7.22 -29.52
N TYR A 191 -10.06 -7.20 -28.20
CA TYR A 191 -9.06 -7.57 -27.20
C TYR A 191 -9.31 -8.98 -26.67
N GLU A 192 -8.23 -9.69 -26.37
CA GLU A 192 -8.26 -11.02 -25.77
C GLU A 192 -7.94 -10.95 -24.28
N VAL A 193 -8.72 -11.65 -23.45
CA VAL A 193 -8.50 -11.73 -22.00
C VAL A 193 -7.10 -12.27 -21.69
N GLY A 194 -6.40 -11.59 -20.78
CA GLY A 194 -5.08 -12.00 -20.29
C GLY A 194 -3.94 -11.79 -21.28
N LYS A 195 -4.21 -11.32 -22.51
CA LYS A 195 -3.14 -10.97 -23.45
C LYS A 195 -2.51 -9.63 -23.09
N PRO A 196 -1.17 -9.54 -23.13
CA PRO A 196 -0.48 -8.26 -23.01
C PRO A 196 -1.01 -7.26 -24.04
N LEU A 197 -1.38 -6.08 -23.56
CA LEU A 197 -1.62 -4.93 -24.40
C LEU A 197 -0.32 -4.16 -24.55
N ASP A 198 0.43 -4.41 -25.62
CA ASP A 198 1.55 -3.55 -26.02
C ASP A 198 1.10 -2.09 -26.01
N ASP A 199 1.95 -1.12 -25.66
CA ASP A 199 1.60 0.31 -25.53
C ASP A 199 0.62 0.69 -24.39
N SER A 200 0.23 -0.24 -23.52
CA SER A 200 -0.53 0.07 -22.30
C SER A 200 0.37 0.26 -21.07
N LYS A 201 -0.07 1.09 -20.12
CA LYS A 201 0.56 1.27 -18.82
C LYS A 201 -0.44 1.63 -17.73
N VAL A 202 -0.14 1.21 -16.51
CA VAL A 202 -0.59 1.85 -15.27
C VAL A 202 0.66 2.40 -14.58
N ALA A 203 0.61 3.59 -14.02
CA ALA A 203 1.70 4.16 -13.24
C ALA A 203 1.16 4.83 -11.98
N VAL A 204 2.01 4.97 -10.97
CA VAL A 204 1.69 5.66 -9.71
C VAL A 204 2.84 6.58 -9.33
N ASP A 205 2.50 7.79 -8.94
CA ASP A 205 3.40 8.78 -8.34
C ASP A 205 2.86 9.10 -6.95
N LEU A 206 3.51 8.57 -5.91
CA LEU A 206 3.09 8.67 -4.52
C LEU A 206 4.06 9.52 -3.71
N THR A 207 3.51 10.35 -2.84
CA THR A 207 4.21 10.99 -1.73
C THR A 207 3.71 10.37 -0.44
N PHE A 208 4.62 9.95 0.41
CA PHE A 208 4.34 9.36 1.72
C PHE A 208 4.63 10.36 2.83
N LYS A 209 3.90 10.22 3.95
CA LYS A 209 4.20 11.00 5.15
C LYS A 209 5.60 10.64 5.64
N ALA A 210 6.35 11.67 6.04
CA ALA A 210 7.62 11.45 6.71
C ALA A 210 7.40 10.60 7.98
N PRO A 211 8.29 9.64 8.28
CA PRO A 211 8.28 8.96 9.55
C PRO A 211 8.29 10.00 10.68
N LYS A 212 7.42 9.87 11.67
CA LYS A 212 7.57 10.67 12.89
C LYS A 212 8.91 10.29 13.51
N GLU A 213 9.80 11.26 13.72
CA GLU A 213 10.95 11.03 14.59
C GLU A 213 10.40 10.61 15.96
N GLU A 214 10.68 9.37 16.37
CA GLU A 214 10.50 9.00 17.75
C GLU A 214 11.41 9.91 18.58
N MET A 215 10.82 10.74 19.44
CA MET A 215 11.59 11.45 20.45
C MET A 215 12.28 10.38 21.29
N LYS A 216 13.59 10.20 21.05
CA LYS A 216 14.44 9.38 21.90
C LYS A 216 14.21 9.85 23.34
N PRO A 217 13.84 8.97 24.30
CA PRO A 217 13.73 9.38 25.69
C PRO A 217 15.01 10.13 26.06
N ALA A 218 14.86 11.37 26.53
CA ALA A 218 16.00 12.14 26.98
C ALA A 218 16.75 11.29 28.01
N ASP A 219 18.04 11.06 27.78
CA ASP A 219 18.90 10.39 28.76
C ASP A 219 18.67 11.12 30.10
N PRO A 220 18.37 10.41 31.21
CA PRO A 220 18.22 11.06 32.50
C PRO A 220 19.52 11.80 32.80
N LYS A 221 19.45 13.13 32.78
CA LYS A 221 20.58 14.01 33.08
C LYS A 221 21.17 13.57 34.42
N PRO A 222 22.47 13.22 34.51
CA PRO A 222 23.12 13.01 35.78
C PRO A 222 22.98 14.29 36.61
N THR A 223 22.27 14.23 37.73
CA THR A 223 22.32 15.29 38.73
C THR A 223 23.68 15.18 39.41
N ASP A 224 24.54 16.17 39.20
CA ASP A 224 25.82 16.29 39.90
C ASP A 224 25.59 16.24 41.42
N PRO A 225 26.34 15.42 42.18
CA PRO A 225 26.33 15.50 43.63
C PRO A 225 26.95 16.84 44.04
N LYS A 226 26.20 17.65 44.77
CA LYS A 226 26.72 18.85 45.44
C LYS A 226 27.79 18.43 46.47
N PRO A 227 28.99 19.02 46.49
CA PRO A 227 29.96 18.74 47.53
C PRO A 227 29.47 19.37 48.84
N THR A 228 29.43 18.57 49.89
CA THR A 228 29.24 19.07 51.26
C THR A 228 30.53 18.74 52.00
N ASP A 229 31.18 19.77 52.52
CA ASP A 229 32.41 19.67 53.28
C ASP A 229 32.21 18.85 54.58
N GLU A 230 33.34 18.28 55.01
CA GLU A 230 33.55 17.24 56.03
C GLU A 230 33.04 17.59 57.44
N ASP A 231 32.57 16.59 58.21
CA ASP A 231 33.33 16.04 59.36
C ASP A 231 32.64 14.80 59.98
N GLY A 232 33.42 13.80 60.40
CA GLY A 232 33.00 12.81 61.42
C GLY A 232 32.68 11.36 61.01
N SER A 233 33.73 10.55 60.82
CA SER A 233 33.89 9.14 61.24
C SER A 233 32.64 8.26 61.52
N SER A 234 32.35 7.28 60.66
CA SER A 234 32.26 5.84 61.02
C SER A 234 31.81 4.97 59.84
N THR A 235 32.29 3.73 59.88
CA THR A 235 32.16 2.61 58.95
C THR A 235 30.73 2.24 58.52
N GLY A 236 30.48 2.02 57.21
CA GLY A 236 29.36 1.21 56.71
C GLY A 236 28.64 1.75 55.46
N ALA A 237 28.97 1.21 54.29
CA ALA A 237 28.48 1.65 52.98
C ALA A 237 27.17 0.98 52.53
N ILE A 238 26.22 1.84 52.09
CA ILE A 238 25.26 1.71 50.98
C ILE A 238 23.99 0.85 51.19
N VAL A 239 22.91 1.55 51.52
CA VAL A 239 21.51 1.21 51.20
C VAL A 239 20.98 2.28 50.23
N GLY A 240 20.33 1.88 49.14
CA GLY A 240 19.65 2.81 48.24
C GLY A 240 19.13 2.20 46.93
N ILE A 241 18.42 1.07 46.97
CA ILE A 241 17.67 0.57 45.80
C ILE A 241 16.30 1.27 45.79
N VAL A 242 16.10 2.22 44.87
CA VAL A 242 14.78 2.76 44.52
C VAL A 242 14.18 1.83 43.46
N MET A 243 13.24 0.99 43.88
CA MET A 243 12.41 0.16 43.01
C MET A 243 11.34 1.04 42.34
N ALA A 244 11.59 1.51 41.11
CA ALA A 244 10.55 1.99 40.22
C ALA A 244 9.96 0.81 39.44
N VAL A 245 8.92 0.19 40.01
CA VAL A 245 8.04 -0.72 39.28
C VAL A 245 7.03 0.14 38.52
N ILE A 246 7.22 0.29 37.20
CA ILE A 246 6.18 0.76 36.29
C ILE A 246 5.71 -0.44 35.45
N ALA A 247 4.40 -0.64 35.50
CA ALA A 247 3.66 -1.74 34.95
C ALA A 247 3.82 -1.90 33.42
N VAL A 248 4.22 -3.10 32.99
CA VAL A 248 4.11 -3.57 31.59
C VAL A 248 2.87 -4.47 31.47
N LEU A 249 1.68 -3.89 31.67
CA LEU A 249 0.39 -4.60 31.45
C LEU A 249 -0.57 -3.90 30.47
N GLY A 250 -0.06 -3.05 29.56
CA GLY A 250 -0.93 -2.24 28.70
C GLY A 250 -0.98 -2.57 27.19
N GLY A 251 -0.04 -3.33 26.64
CA GLY A 251 0.18 -3.33 25.18
C GLY A 251 -0.73 -4.24 24.36
N LEU A 252 -1.16 -5.38 24.90
CA LEU A 252 -1.98 -6.34 24.15
C LEU A 252 -3.50 -6.15 24.37
N GLY A 253 -3.89 -5.46 25.44
CA GLY A 253 -5.30 -5.22 25.76
C GLY A 253 -5.93 -4.07 24.95
N PHE A 254 -5.19 -3.00 24.69
CA PHE A 254 -5.75 -1.82 24.04
C PHE A 254 -6.08 -2.05 22.56
N ALA A 255 -5.23 -2.78 21.83
CA ALA A 255 -5.50 -3.15 20.43
C ALA A 255 -6.78 -3.97 20.27
N ALA A 256 -7.10 -4.86 21.22
CA ALA A 256 -8.35 -5.65 21.19
C ALA A 256 -9.62 -4.85 21.53
N THR A 257 -9.50 -3.60 21.98
CA THR A 257 -10.63 -2.71 22.25
C THR A 257 -10.94 -1.74 21.10
N GLN A 258 -10.10 -1.70 20.06
CA GLN A 258 -10.37 -0.89 18.87
C GLN A 258 -11.49 -1.55 18.03
N PRO A 259 -12.55 -0.80 17.67
CA PRO A 259 -13.69 -1.35 16.91
C PRO A 259 -13.28 -2.01 15.58
N SER A 260 -12.26 -1.45 14.92
CA SER A 260 -11.69 -1.96 13.67
C SER A 260 -10.95 -3.29 13.85
N VAL A 261 -10.27 -3.49 14.98
CA VAL A 261 -9.54 -4.72 15.30
C VAL A 261 -10.52 -5.84 15.71
N GLN A 262 -11.60 -5.51 16.43
CA GLN A 262 -12.67 -6.48 16.71
C GLN A 262 -13.38 -6.96 15.44
N LYS A 263 -13.59 -6.08 14.46
CA LYS A 263 -14.19 -6.43 13.17
C LYS A 263 -13.31 -7.42 12.40
N LEU A 264 -11.99 -7.24 12.45
CA LEU A 264 -11.01 -8.15 11.84
C LEU A 264 -10.94 -9.51 12.55
N ILE A 265 -11.02 -9.51 13.90
CA ILE A 265 -10.98 -10.72 14.72
C ILE A 265 -12.25 -11.57 14.53
N ASN A 266 -13.43 -10.94 14.43
CA ASN A 266 -14.68 -11.67 14.19
C ASN A 266 -14.74 -12.26 12.78
N GLN A 267 -14.18 -11.57 11.79
CA GLN A 267 -14.09 -12.07 10.41
C GLN A 267 -13.16 -13.29 10.27
N PHE A 268 -12.16 -13.43 11.15
CA PHE A 268 -11.24 -14.57 11.17
C PHE A 268 -11.73 -15.78 11.99
N MET A 269 -12.60 -15.57 12.97
CA MET A 269 -13.07 -16.66 13.87
C MET A 269 -14.41 -17.30 13.46
N GLY A 270 -15.01 -16.90 12.34
CA GLY A 270 -16.18 -17.58 11.77
C GLY A 270 -17.40 -17.64 12.70
N LYS A 271 -17.70 -16.54 13.39
CA LYS A 271 -18.99 -16.31 14.05
C LYS A 271 -19.69 -15.11 13.44
#